data_AF-A0A7C4YF35-F1
#
_entry.id   AF-A0A7C4YF35-F1
#
_cell.length_a   1.000
_cell.length_b   1.000
_cell.length_c   1.000
_cell.angle_alpha   90.00
_cell.angle_beta   90.00
_cell.angle_gamma   90.00
#
_symmetry.space_group_name_H-M   'P 1'
#
loop_
_entity.id
_entity.type
_entity.pdbx_description
1 polymer ?
#
loop_
_entity_poly.entity_id
_entity_poly.type
_entity_poly.pdbx_seq_one_letter_code
_entity_poly.pdbx_strand_id
1 'polypeptide(L)'
;MLFILSFFIGENVFLKELKIEESKKANFLDIVYERPLMMKFYLITDSSLMFNDSSYVLMFNYYKNYVNIKYLPYEEFYSRVITPTSTSVIYENKRVEYLIGQTILGIGLYSWSLPVFIFPENYEDAEIAIATGLTFPLIYFLGNFFITGHLNIPSSQAYASFLGGVSGAVHGYFLFIDTRFIFPFSISENFIDGYLCRKNGISMGVYQNKFNHNIYGYYHYIITKTLFTDKFDLTKKDYSISSILSLIEGYLNLFLFKDEKNITLGDALFELRATALGSEFIPALLWTYDNFNNYDLSARLYAGSSILGHIAGYYIGRRLTMKNDISFVTSALTYLIPALAHLFTAGVGQLLGKDYFRVYPTIFITTDIGLTYLVYRSFKDFGVETSRNASKKLRLGFNLTPEFNNNKIYLKPSLNILFNF
;
A
#
# COMPACT_ATOMS: atom_id res chain seq x y z
N MET A 1 4.47 29.91 3.47
CA MET A 1 5.87 30.02 3.96
C MET A 1 6.27 28.83 4.85
N LEU A 2 5.49 28.49 5.90
CA LEU A 2 5.73 27.29 6.74
C LEU A 2 5.73 25.96 5.95
N PHE A 3 4.84 25.79 4.97
CA PHE A 3 4.77 24.60 4.10
C PHE A 3 6.01 24.41 3.21
N ILE A 4 6.64 25.52 2.81
CA ILE A 4 7.87 25.52 2.01
C ILE A 4 9.06 25.20 2.94
N LEU A 5 9.05 25.72 4.17
CA LEU A 5 10.10 25.44 5.16
C LEU A 5 10.12 23.96 5.58
N SER A 6 8.96 23.32 5.79
CA SER A 6 8.87 21.88 6.07
C SER A 6 9.26 21.03 4.86
N PHE A 7 8.98 21.48 3.64
CA PHE A 7 9.46 20.82 2.41
C PHE A 7 10.98 20.92 2.28
N PHE A 8 11.60 22.08 2.55
CA PHE A 8 13.06 22.29 2.48
C PHE A 8 13.84 21.61 3.63
N ILE A 9 13.27 21.56 4.84
CA ILE A 9 13.82 20.78 5.96
C ILE A 9 13.68 19.28 5.65
N GLY A 10 12.56 18.87 5.07
CA GLY A 10 12.36 17.54 4.52
C GLY A 10 13.44 17.19 3.49
N GLU A 11 13.66 18.02 2.49
CA GLU A 11 14.62 17.73 1.41
C GLU A 11 16.07 17.61 1.92
N ASN A 12 16.52 18.49 2.81
CA ASN A 12 17.89 18.47 3.33
C ASN A 12 18.17 17.37 4.37
N VAL A 13 17.14 16.88 5.05
CA VAL A 13 17.26 15.83 6.08
C VAL A 13 16.98 14.44 5.49
N PHE A 14 15.97 14.31 4.63
CA PHE A 14 15.61 13.03 3.99
C PHE A 14 16.71 12.52 3.05
N LEU A 15 17.44 13.41 2.36
CA LEU A 15 18.55 13.02 1.49
C LEU A 15 19.76 12.45 2.27
N LYS A 16 19.91 12.75 3.56
CA LYS A 16 20.97 12.20 4.41
C LYS A 16 20.63 10.83 5.01
N GLU A 17 19.34 10.50 5.17
CA GLU A 17 18.90 9.36 5.99
C GLU A 17 18.37 8.15 5.21
N LEU A 18 18.38 8.16 3.86
CA LEU A 18 17.89 7.06 3.01
C LEU A 18 18.70 5.76 3.11
N LYS A 19 18.76 5.08 4.26
CA LYS A 19 19.34 3.73 4.40
C LYS A 19 18.30 2.70 3.96
N ILE A 20 18.37 2.32 2.68
CA ILE A 20 17.61 1.19 2.11
C ILE A 20 18.39 -0.09 2.44
N GLU A 21 17.69 -1.08 2.97
CA GLU A 21 18.27 -2.34 3.41
C GLU A 21 17.22 -3.48 3.30
N GLU A 22 17.01 -4.11 2.15
CA GLU A 22 15.89 -5.06 1.92
C GLU A 22 16.05 -6.46 2.55
N SER A 23 15.06 -6.96 3.31
CA SER A 23 15.06 -8.38 3.71
C SER A 23 14.46 -9.27 2.61
N LYS A 24 15.29 -10.11 1.96
CA LYS A 24 14.83 -11.24 1.14
C LYS A 24 15.59 -12.50 1.55
N LYS A 25 14.89 -13.64 1.65
CA LYS A 25 15.57 -14.95 1.67
C LYS A 25 16.05 -15.19 0.25
N ALA A 26 17.32 -14.91 0.02
CA ALA A 26 17.96 -15.00 -1.28
C ALA A 26 19.26 -15.77 -1.05
N ASN A 27 19.54 -16.78 -1.88
CA ASN A 27 20.90 -17.30 -1.95
C ASN A 27 21.81 -16.21 -2.55
N PHE A 28 23.13 -16.37 -2.47
CA PHE A 28 24.07 -15.37 -3.01
C PHE A 28 23.83 -15.06 -4.50
N LEU A 29 23.43 -16.06 -5.30
CA LEU A 29 23.06 -15.88 -6.72
C LEU A 29 21.76 -15.07 -6.87
N ASP A 30 20.76 -15.26 -6.00
CA ASP A 30 19.50 -14.51 -6.03
C ASP A 30 19.73 -13.00 -5.79
N ILE A 31 20.70 -12.64 -4.92
CA ILE A 31 21.15 -11.26 -4.68
C ILE A 31 21.91 -10.68 -5.89
N VAL A 32 22.65 -11.51 -6.62
CA VAL A 32 23.40 -11.10 -7.83
C VAL A 32 22.46 -10.93 -9.04
N TYR A 33 21.39 -11.73 -9.13
CA TYR A 33 20.41 -11.68 -10.21
C TYR A 33 19.36 -10.58 -10.00
N GLU A 34 18.91 -10.34 -8.78
CA GLU A 34 18.03 -9.22 -8.44
C GLU A 34 18.85 -7.97 -8.15
N ARG A 35 19.20 -7.20 -9.19
CA ARG A 35 19.85 -5.89 -9.04
C ARG A 35 18.93 -4.94 -8.25
N PRO A 36 19.19 -4.62 -6.97
CA PRO A 36 18.53 -3.50 -6.32
C PRO A 36 19.02 -2.25 -7.05
N LEU A 37 18.14 -1.28 -7.32
CA LEU A 37 18.43 -0.09 -8.14
C LEU A 37 19.66 0.75 -7.70
N MET A 38 20.28 0.43 -6.55
CA MET A 38 21.51 1.07 -6.06
C MET A 38 22.65 0.10 -5.65
N MET A 39 22.52 -1.21 -5.86
CA MET A 39 23.61 -2.15 -5.60
C MET A 39 24.17 -2.69 -6.92
N LYS A 40 25.38 -2.25 -7.27
CA LYS A 40 26.14 -2.80 -8.41
C LYS A 40 27.21 -3.73 -7.85
N PHE A 41 27.03 -5.03 -8.04
CA PHE A 41 28.10 -6.00 -7.89
C PHE A 41 28.96 -5.95 -9.15
N TYR A 42 30.23 -5.61 -9.00
CA TYR A 42 31.22 -5.74 -10.06
C TYR A 42 32.03 -6.99 -9.77
N LEU A 43 31.84 -8.02 -10.60
CA LEU A 43 32.73 -9.17 -10.64
C LEU A 43 33.70 -8.89 -11.78
N ILE A 44 34.76 -8.13 -11.46
CA ILE A 44 35.85 -7.88 -12.41
C ILE A 44 36.88 -8.96 -12.14
N THR A 45 36.89 -10.01 -12.97
CA THR A 45 38.08 -10.85 -13.13
C THR A 45 39.03 -10.07 -14.03
N ASP A 46 39.71 -9.06 -13.48
CA ASP A 46 40.68 -8.33 -14.26
C ASP A 46 41.87 -9.26 -14.48
N SER A 47 42.07 -9.70 -15.72
CA SER A 47 43.26 -10.43 -16.14
C SER A 47 44.55 -9.60 -15.94
N SER A 48 44.45 -8.32 -15.56
CA SER A 48 45.60 -7.48 -15.21
C SER A 48 45.96 -7.46 -13.71
N LEU A 49 45.14 -8.02 -12.81
CA LEU A 49 45.55 -8.30 -11.44
C LEU A 49 46.21 -9.67 -11.40
N MET A 50 47.47 -9.73 -11.84
CA MET A 50 48.34 -10.90 -11.63
C MET A 50 48.63 -11.10 -10.14
N PHE A 51 47.68 -11.65 -9.41
CA PHE A 51 47.99 -12.47 -8.24
C PHE A 51 48.02 -13.91 -8.73
N ASN A 52 49.22 -14.47 -8.70
CA ASN A 52 49.60 -15.79 -9.23
C ASN A 52 49.02 -16.96 -8.41
N ASP A 53 47.92 -16.73 -7.70
CA ASP A 53 47.34 -17.64 -6.73
C ASP A 53 45.83 -17.61 -6.89
N SER A 54 45.28 -18.62 -7.57
CA SER A 54 43.84 -18.87 -7.78
C SER A 54 43.07 -19.17 -6.48
N SER A 55 43.72 -18.97 -5.34
CA SER A 55 43.29 -19.36 -4.01
C SER A 55 42.51 -18.27 -3.28
N TYR A 56 42.36 -17.06 -3.85
CA TYR A 56 41.63 -15.95 -3.22
C TYR A 56 40.68 -15.22 -4.20
N VAL A 57 39.52 -14.82 -3.69
CA VAL A 57 38.49 -14.04 -4.37
C VAL A 57 38.37 -12.68 -3.68
N LEU A 58 38.44 -11.62 -4.48
CA LEU A 58 38.20 -10.24 -4.06
C LEU A 58 36.70 -9.95 -4.11
N MET A 59 36.07 -9.82 -2.94
CA MET A 59 34.67 -9.44 -2.84
C MET A 59 34.57 -7.94 -2.55
N PHE A 60 33.97 -7.21 -3.49
CA PHE A 60 33.68 -5.79 -3.36
C PHE A 60 32.25 -5.59 -2.87
N ASN A 61 32.10 -5.12 -1.63
CA ASN A 61 30.81 -4.64 -1.14
C ASN A 61 30.79 -3.12 -1.27
N TYR A 62 29.94 -2.63 -2.18
CA TYR A 62 29.74 -1.20 -2.40
C TYR A 62 28.41 -0.77 -1.76
N TYR A 63 28.48 0.07 -0.73
CA TYR A 63 27.28 0.69 -0.13
C TYR A 63 27.55 2.16 0.16
N LYS A 64 26.80 3.07 -0.46
CA LYS A 64 26.84 4.53 -0.21
C LYS A 64 28.26 5.11 -0.01
N ASN A 65 29.13 4.93 -1.00
CA ASN A 65 30.53 5.41 -0.99
C ASN A 65 31.48 4.71 0.00
N TYR A 66 31.05 3.64 0.67
CA TYR A 66 31.93 2.72 1.38
C TYR A 66 32.28 1.54 0.47
N VAL A 67 33.58 1.32 0.28
CA VAL A 67 34.11 0.12 -0.35
C VAL A 67 34.67 -0.76 0.75
N ASN A 68 33.99 -1.87 1.04
CA ASN A 68 34.57 -2.92 1.87
C ASN A 68 35.16 -3.97 0.94
N ILE A 69 36.49 -4.06 0.94
CA ILE A 69 37.26 -5.05 0.18
C ILE A 69 37.58 -6.18 1.14
N LYS A 70 36.97 -7.35 0.91
CA LYS A 70 37.33 -8.57 1.63
C LYS A 70 38.07 -9.52 0.71
N TYR A 71 39.24 -9.94 1.17
CA TYR A 71 39.97 -11.07 0.62
C TYR A 71 39.41 -12.33 1.24
N LEU A 72 38.84 -13.19 0.43
CA LEU A 72 38.32 -14.48 0.88
C LEU A 72 39.09 -15.59 0.17
N PRO A 73 39.54 -16.64 0.88
CA PRO A 73 39.98 -17.86 0.23
C PRO A 73 38.90 -18.39 -0.72
N TYR A 74 39.28 -18.90 -1.89
CA TYR A 74 38.36 -19.39 -2.92
C TYR A 74 37.44 -20.49 -2.38
N GLU A 75 37.94 -21.37 -1.53
CA GLU A 75 37.16 -22.42 -0.87
C GLU A 75 36.11 -21.85 0.10
N GLU A 76 36.43 -20.75 0.79
CA GLU A 76 35.50 -20.05 1.67
C GLU A 76 34.43 -19.30 0.86
N PHE A 77 34.81 -18.69 -0.26
CA PHE A 77 33.86 -18.09 -1.19
C PHE A 77 32.94 -19.14 -1.82
N TYR A 78 33.51 -20.23 -2.35
CA TYR A 78 32.78 -21.31 -2.99
C TYR A 78 31.82 -21.97 -1.99
N SER A 79 32.27 -22.26 -0.76
CA SER A 79 31.39 -22.74 0.31
C SER A 79 30.28 -21.74 0.63
N ARG A 80 30.51 -20.43 0.69
CA ARG A 80 29.44 -19.44 0.90
C ARG A 80 28.43 -19.35 -0.27
N VAL A 81 28.85 -19.68 -1.50
CA VAL A 81 27.99 -19.70 -2.69
C VAL A 81 27.12 -20.96 -2.75
N ILE A 82 27.67 -22.13 -2.40
CA ILE A 82 26.98 -23.43 -2.46
C ILE A 82 26.32 -23.84 -1.15
N THR A 83 26.78 -23.32 0.00
CA THR A 83 26.13 -23.53 1.29
C THR A 83 25.10 -22.42 1.45
N PRO A 84 23.80 -22.73 1.49
CA PRO A 84 22.79 -21.71 1.75
C PRO A 84 23.08 -21.11 3.13
N THR A 85 23.66 -19.91 3.16
CA THR A 85 23.85 -19.19 4.42
C THR A 85 22.48 -19.04 5.06
N SER A 86 22.32 -19.63 6.24
CA SER A 86 21.18 -19.36 7.08
C SER A 86 21.19 -17.87 7.40
N THR A 87 20.40 -17.12 6.64
CA THR A 87 20.05 -15.70 6.82
C THR A 87 21.18 -14.68 6.68
N SER A 88 21.32 -14.14 5.47
CA SER A 88 21.74 -12.74 5.30
C SER A 88 20.52 -11.86 5.60
N VAL A 89 20.57 -11.02 6.63
CA VAL A 89 19.49 -10.08 6.98
C VAL A 89 19.96 -8.68 6.60
N ILE A 90 19.26 -8.03 5.67
CA ILE A 90 19.40 -6.59 5.43
C ILE A 90 18.29 -5.90 6.23
N TYR A 91 18.64 -4.90 7.05
CA TYR A 91 17.73 -4.26 8.00
C TYR A 91 17.03 -3.03 7.41
N GLU A 92 15.83 -3.21 6.84
CA GLU A 92 15.15 -2.14 6.10
C GLU A 92 14.67 -1.04 7.04
N ASN A 93 15.28 0.15 6.97
CA ASN A 93 14.83 1.30 7.72
C ASN A 93 13.92 2.19 6.86
N LYS A 94 12.61 1.96 6.96
CA LYS A 94 11.53 2.73 6.32
C LYS A 94 11.06 3.93 7.12
N ARG A 95 11.97 4.55 7.86
CA ARG A 95 11.66 5.76 8.62
C ARG A 95 11.15 6.89 7.73
N VAL A 96 11.71 7.05 6.53
CA VAL A 96 11.27 8.05 5.54
C VAL A 96 9.80 7.84 5.18
N GLU A 97 9.42 6.62 4.80
CA GLU A 97 8.06 6.26 4.43
C GLU A 97 7.10 6.35 5.61
N TYR A 98 7.54 5.94 6.81
CA TYR A 98 6.78 6.16 8.05
C TYR A 98 6.48 7.65 8.25
N LEU A 99 7.49 8.53 8.15
CA LEU A 99 7.32 9.97 8.33
C LEU A 99 6.41 10.59 7.27
N ILE A 100 6.49 10.13 6.03
CA ILE A 100 5.55 10.54 4.96
C ILE A 100 4.12 10.13 5.35
N GLY A 101 3.90 8.88 5.78
CA GLY A 101 2.59 8.40 6.23
C GLY A 101 2.04 9.22 7.41
N GLN A 102 2.86 9.49 8.42
CA GLN A 102 2.47 10.33 9.56
C GLN A 102 2.18 11.78 9.14
N THR A 103 2.90 12.32 8.16
CA THR A 103 2.65 13.66 7.62
C THR A 103 1.31 13.72 6.89
N ILE A 104 0.99 12.69 6.10
CA ILE A 104 -0.30 12.58 5.42
C ILE A 104 -1.45 12.51 6.44
N LEU A 105 -1.32 11.73 7.50
CA LEU A 105 -2.30 11.71 8.59
C LEU A 105 -2.40 13.07 9.30
N GLY A 106 -1.25 13.70 9.59
CA GLY A 106 -1.20 15.03 10.17
C GLY A 106 -1.98 16.06 9.35
N ILE A 107 -1.69 16.16 8.07
CA ILE A 107 -2.30 17.16 7.17
C ILE A 107 -3.72 16.79 6.78
N GLY A 108 -3.96 15.55 6.36
CA GLY A 108 -5.23 15.14 5.76
C GLY A 108 -6.32 14.81 6.78
N LEU A 109 -5.95 14.47 8.01
CA LEU A 109 -6.88 14.01 9.03
C LEU A 109 -6.82 14.89 10.29
N TYR A 110 -5.63 15.00 10.90
CA TYR A 110 -5.51 15.63 12.22
C TYR A 110 -5.66 17.15 12.19
N SER A 111 -5.35 17.80 11.07
CA SER A 111 -5.52 19.25 10.89
C SER A 111 -6.94 19.73 11.16
N TRP A 112 -7.97 18.92 10.87
CA TRP A 112 -9.36 19.29 11.09
C TRP A 112 -10.01 18.49 12.21
N SER A 113 -9.61 17.23 12.43
CA SER A 113 -10.24 16.38 13.46
C SER A 113 -9.78 16.71 14.88
N LEU A 114 -8.54 17.19 15.06
CA LEU A 114 -8.03 17.53 16.40
C LEU A 114 -8.72 18.76 17.00
N PRO A 115 -8.88 19.89 16.28
CA PRO A 115 -9.62 21.04 16.81
C PRO A 115 -11.04 20.70 17.23
N VAL A 116 -11.74 19.87 16.44
CA VAL A 116 -13.09 19.38 16.74
C VAL A 116 -13.11 18.58 18.05
N PHE A 117 -12.07 17.80 18.33
CA PHE A 117 -11.95 17.02 19.56
C PHE A 117 -11.63 17.89 20.79
N ILE A 118 -10.68 18.83 20.68
CA ILE A 118 -10.25 19.68 21.81
C ILE A 118 -11.30 20.76 22.14
N PHE A 119 -11.93 21.37 21.12
CA PHE A 119 -12.84 22.51 21.27
C PHE A 119 -14.25 22.14 20.80
N PRO A 120 -14.95 21.20 21.48
CA PRO A 120 -16.24 20.70 21.01
C PRO A 120 -17.36 21.74 21.12
N GLU A 121 -17.26 22.68 22.08
CA GLU A 121 -18.28 23.70 22.35
C GLU A 121 -17.91 25.08 21.76
N ASN A 122 -16.61 25.32 21.53
CA ASN A 122 -16.07 26.60 21.07
C ASN A 122 -15.46 26.50 19.66
N TYR A 123 -16.01 25.66 18.78
CA TYR A 123 -15.55 25.63 17.38
C TYR A 123 -15.73 26.99 16.68
N GLU A 124 -16.60 27.85 17.24
CA GLU A 124 -16.82 29.24 16.84
C GLU A 124 -15.69 30.19 17.26
N ASP A 125 -14.82 29.82 18.22
CA ASP A 125 -13.52 30.48 18.44
C ASP A 125 -12.56 30.06 17.31
N ALA A 126 -12.94 30.47 16.09
CA ALA A 126 -12.34 30.03 14.83
C ALA A 126 -10.83 30.23 14.83
N GLU A 127 -10.33 31.28 15.49
CA GLU A 127 -8.90 31.58 15.54
C GLU A 127 -8.07 30.49 16.22
N ILE A 128 -8.50 29.97 17.38
CA ILE A 128 -7.76 28.93 18.12
C ILE A 128 -7.87 27.58 17.40
N ALA A 129 -9.04 27.27 16.87
CA ALA A 129 -9.27 26.04 16.09
C ALA A 129 -8.44 26.03 14.80
N ILE A 130 -8.42 27.15 14.06
CA ILE A 130 -7.60 27.35 12.86
C ILE A 130 -6.11 27.25 13.22
N ALA A 131 -5.67 27.94 14.28
CA ALA A 131 -4.27 27.91 14.71
C ALA A 131 -3.82 26.48 15.06
N THR A 132 -4.67 25.73 15.78
CA THR A 132 -4.40 24.33 16.14
C THR A 132 -4.34 23.46 14.89
N GLY A 133 -5.30 23.61 13.97
CA GLY A 133 -5.33 22.82 12.74
C GLY A 133 -4.17 23.06 11.80
N LEU A 134 -3.67 24.30 11.73
CA LEU A 134 -2.53 24.67 10.89
C LEU A 134 -1.18 24.28 11.50
N THR A 135 -1.05 24.31 12.83
CA THR A 135 0.23 24.06 13.51
C THR A 135 0.45 22.59 13.87
N PHE A 136 -0.63 21.86 14.18
CA PHE A 136 -0.51 20.47 14.64
C PHE A 136 0.17 19.53 13.64
N PRO A 137 -0.07 19.57 12.32
CA PRO A 137 0.61 18.69 11.37
C PRO A 137 2.13 18.81 11.45
N LEU A 138 2.64 20.05 11.63
CA LEU A 138 4.07 20.31 11.78
C LEU A 138 4.60 19.77 13.11
N ILE A 139 3.88 20.01 14.22
CA ILE A 139 4.26 19.50 15.54
C ILE A 139 4.28 17.96 15.53
N TYR A 140 3.26 17.33 14.93
CA TYR A 140 3.13 15.89 14.83
C TYR A 140 4.26 15.27 13.99
N PHE A 141 4.58 15.89 12.85
CA PHE A 141 5.73 15.49 12.03
C PHE A 141 7.05 15.62 12.80
N LEU A 142 7.32 16.78 13.40
CA LEU A 142 8.56 17.03 14.15
C LEU A 142 8.69 16.07 15.35
N GLY A 143 7.61 15.85 16.10
CA GLY A 143 7.59 14.90 17.20
C GLY A 143 7.93 13.48 16.74
N ASN A 144 7.28 12.99 15.68
CA ASN A 144 7.61 11.69 15.09
C ASN A 144 9.05 11.66 14.55
N PHE A 145 9.52 12.73 13.92
CA PHE A 145 10.88 12.82 13.41
C PHE A 145 11.92 12.61 14.52
N PHE A 146 11.81 13.33 15.64
CA PHE A 146 12.75 13.21 16.75
C PHE A 146 12.62 11.88 17.50
N ILE A 147 11.40 11.43 17.79
CA ILE A 147 11.15 10.15 18.48
C ILE A 147 11.69 8.98 17.67
N THR A 148 11.56 9.00 16.35
CA THR A 148 12.01 7.90 15.49
C THR A 148 13.46 8.00 15.06
N GLY A 149 14.19 9.08 15.41
CA GLY A 149 15.56 9.36 14.98
C GLY A 149 16.57 8.22 15.15
N HIS A 150 16.35 7.38 16.16
CA HIS A 150 17.22 6.28 16.56
C HIS A 150 16.57 4.90 16.33
N LEU A 151 15.35 4.86 15.79
CA LEU A 151 14.60 3.62 15.58
C LEU A 151 14.86 3.07 14.18
N ASN A 152 14.96 1.74 14.11
CA ASN A 152 14.89 1.02 12.85
C ASN A 152 13.42 0.61 12.61
N ILE A 153 12.77 1.22 11.61
CA ILE A 153 11.35 1.02 11.33
C ILE A 153 11.19 0.09 10.12
N PRO A 154 10.67 -1.14 10.29
CA PRO A 154 10.43 -2.02 9.16
C PRO A 154 9.27 -1.54 8.30
N SER A 155 9.27 -1.91 7.01
CA SER A 155 8.21 -1.63 6.03
C SER A 155 6.81 -1.93 6.54
N SER A 156 6.64 -3.07 7.21
CA SER A 156 5.34 -3.47 7.75
C SER A 156 4.88 -2.60 8.92
N GLN A 157 5.78 -2.11 9.76
CA GLN A 157 5.42 -1.16 10.83
C GLN A 157 5.03 0.20 10.23
N ALA A 158 5.80 0.69 9.25
CA ALA A 158 5.49 1.95 8.56
C ALA A 158 4.09 1.92 7.94
N TYR A 159 3.80 0.84 7.23
CA TYR A 159 2.51 0.61 6.59
C TYR A 159 1.37 0.44 7.60
N ALA A 160 1.60 -0.38 8.64
CA ALA A 160 0.60 -0.66 9.66
C ALA A 160 0.20 0.59 10.45
N SER A 161 1.15 1.44 10.83
CA SER A 161 0.82 2.69 11.53
C SER A 161 -0.04 3.61 10.66
N PHE A 162 0.29 3.76 9.38
CA PHE A 162 -0.50 4.61 8.48
C PHE A 162 -1.94 4.09 8.32
N LEU A 163 -2.09 2.83 7.94
CA LEU A 163 -3.40 2.22 7.74
C LEU A 163 -4.21 2.09 9.04
N GLY A 164 -3.55 1.86 10.18
CA GLY A 164 -4.19 1.88 11.50
C GLY A 164 -4.78 3.26 11.81
N GLY A 165 -4.10 4.34 11.41
CA GLY A 165 -4.67 5.69 11.49
C GLY A 165 -5.94 5.84 10.66
N VAL A 166 -5.90 5.38 9.41
CA VAL A 166 -7.08 5.42 8.52
C VAL A 166 -8.23 4.57 9.08
N SER A 167 -7.97 3.34 9.55
CA SER A 167 -9.03 2.49 10.12
C SER A 167 -9.59 3.08 11.41
N GLY A 168 -8.73 3.58 12.29
CA GLY A 168 -9.15 4.22 13.54
C GLY A 168 -10.02 5.45 13.31
N ALA A 169 -9.70 6.29 12.31
CA ALA A 169 -10.56 7.41 11.94
C ALA A 169 -11.99 6.96 11.59
N VAL A 170 -12.11 5.93 10.77
CA VAL A 170 -13.39 5.39 10.30
C VAL A 170 -14.15 4.74 11.47
N HIS A 171 -13.49 3.91 12.28
CA HIS A 171 -14.09 3.31 13.46
C HIS A 171 -14.54 4.35 14.48
N GLY A 172 -13.72 5.37 14.76
CA GLY A 172 -14.07 6.46 15.67
C GLY A 172 -15.32 7.20 15.22
N TYR A 173 -15.39 7.56 13.94
CA TYR A 173 -16.58 8.21 13.39
C TYR A 173 -17.84 7.33 13.51
N PHE A 174 -17.80 6.09 13.01
CA PHE A 174 -19.00 5.26 12.92
C PHE A 174 -19.42 4.63 14.26
N LEU A 175 -18.50 4.44 15.21
CA LEU A 175 -18.85 3.92 16.53
C LEU A 175 -19.72 4.91 17.31
N PHE A 176 -19.45 6.21 17.19
CA PHE A 176 -20.14 7.27 17.93
C PHE A 176 -21.06 8.14 17.09
N ILE A 177 -20.97 8.05 15.76
CA ILE A 177 -21.62 8.95 14.78
C ILE A 177 -21.30 10.40 15.11
N ASP A 178 -20.01 10.65 15.33
CA ASP A 178 -19.51 11.93 15.81
C ASP A 178 -18.04 12.12 15.41
N THR A 179 -17.77 13.22 14.71
CA THR A 179 -16.44 13.58 14.19
C THR A 179 -15.41 13.80 15.29
N ARG A 180 -15.84 14.09 16.54
CA ARG A 180 -14.95 14.26 17.69
C ARG A 180 -14.12 13.01 17.99
N PHE A 181 -14.63 11.83 17.68
CA PHE A 181 -13.95 10.57 17.97
C PHE A 181 -12.98 10.12 16.88
N ILE A 182 -12.92 10.82 15.75
CA ILE A 182 -12.00 10.50 14.65
C ILE A 182 -10.54 10.61 15.09
N PHE A 183 -10.18 11.72 15.73
CA PHE A 183 -8.81 11.96 16.17
C PHE A 183 -8.30 10.93 17.19
N PRO A 184 -8.96 10.72 18.35
CA PRO A 184 -8.45 9.79 19.37
C PRO A 184 -8.41 8.34 18.88
N PHE A 185 -9.36 7.90 18.05
CA PHE A 185 -9.33 6.54 17.51
C PHE A 185 -8.30 6.34 16.40
N SER A 186 -8.12 7.32 15.51
CA SER A 186 -7.04 7.26 14.51
C SER A 186 -5.68 7.15 15.19
N ILE A 187 -5.40 7.98 16.19
CA ILE A 187 -4.14 7.90 16.90
C ILE A 187 -3.98 6.57 17.64
N SER A 188 -5.03 6.07 18.31
CA SER A 188 -4.93 4.83 19.08
C SER A 188 -4.66 3.62 18.18
N GLU A 189 -5.38 3.46 17.08
CA GLU A 189 -5.14 2.35 16.15
C GLU A 189 -3.82 2.50 15.39
N ASN A 190 -3.40 3.70 15.00
CA ASN A 190 -2.06 3.94 14.43
C ASN A 190 -0.94 3.40 15.33
N PHE A 191 -1.03 3.68 16.65
CA PHE A 191 -0.04 3.21 17.61
C PHE A 191 -0.16 1.71 17.91
N ILE A 192 -1.39 1.21 18.12
CA ILE A 192 -1.65 -0.22 18.39
C ILE A 192 -1.12 -1.06 17.23
N ASP A 193 -1.45 -0.69 15.99
CA ASP A 193 -1.09 -1.48 14.81
C ASP A 193 0.41 -1.40 14.51
N GLY A 194 1.01 -0.22 14.67
CA GLY A 194 2.47 -0.08 14.63
C GLY A 194 3.18 -0.97 15.66
N TYR A 195 2.66 -1.00 16.89
CA TYR A 195 3.20 -1.83 17.97
C TYR A 195 3.02 -3.33 17.70
N LEU A 196 1.82 -3.77 17.31
CA LEU A 196 1.52 -5.17 17.02
C LEU A 196 2.37 -5.68 15.87
N CYS A 197 2.54 -4.87 14.83
CA CYS A 197 3.36 -5.22 13.68
C CYS A 197 4.83 -5.39 14.09
N ARG A 198 5.38 -4.44 14.85
CA ARG A 198 6.75 -4.50 15.37
C ARG A 198 6.98 -5.71 16.29
N LYS A 199 6.04 -5.96 17.20
CA LYS A 199 6.15 -7.03 18.21
C LYS A 199 6.08 -8.42 17.60
N ASN A 200 5.19 -8.61 16.63
CA ASN A 200 4.87 -9.94 16.09
C ASN A 200 5.55 -10.21 14.73
N GLY A 201 6.23 -9.24 14.13
CA GLY A 201 6.92 -9.42 12.84
C GLY A 201 5.96 -9.68 11.68
N ILE A 202 4.77 -9.05 11.73
CA ILE A 202 3.69 -9.27 10.75
C ILE A 202 4.08 -8.67 9.40
N SER A 203 3.73 -9.35 8.31
CA SER A 203 4.00 -8.89 6.94
C SER A 203 3.04 -7.78 6.51
N MET A 204 3.43 -6.95 5.53
CA MET A 204 2.54 -5.93 4.96
C MET A 204 1.28 -6.54 4.35
N GLY A 205 1.37 -7.71 3.72
CA GLY A 205 0.22 -8.37 3.08
C GLY A 205 -0.80 -8.86 4.11
N VAL A 206 -0.35 -9.46 5.21
CA VAL A 206 -1.25 -9.84 6.32
C VAL A 206 -1.91 -8.61 6.92
N TYR A 207 -1.17 -7.51 7.07
CA TYR A 207 -1.73 -6.28 7.60
C TYR A 207 -2.75 -5.62 6.64
N GLN A 208 -2.48 -5.61 5.33
CA GLN A 208 -3.48 -5.22 4.33
C GLN A 208 -4.70 -6.14 4.40
N ASN A 209 -4.52 -7.44 4.64
CA ASN A 209 -5.64 -8.36 4.79
C ASN A 209 -6.49 -8.04 6.03
N LYS A 210 -5.88 -7.66 7.17
CA LYS A 210 -6.60 -7.09 8.33
C LYS A 210 -7.43 -5.88 7.91
N PHE A 211 -6.85 -4.97 7.15
CA PHE A 211 -7.57 -3.77 6.68
C PHE A 211 -8.73 -4.14 5.75
N ASN A 212 -8.57 -5.12 4.86
CA ASN A 212 -9.66 -5.64 4.04
C ASN A 212 -10.80 -6.20 4.92
N HIS A 213 -10.46 -6.95 5.96
CA HIS A 213 -11.45 -7.56 6.86
C HIS A 213 -12.15 -6.54 7.77
N ASN A 214 -11.52 -5.40 8.07
CA ASN A 214 -12.26 -4.26 8.63
C ASN A 214 -13.39 -3.84 7.66
N ILE A 215 -13.07 -3.64 6.38
CA ILE A 215 -14.07 -3.28 5.36
C ILE A 215 -15.16 -4.35 5.24
N TYR A 216 -14.76 -5.63 5.26
CA TYR A 216 -15.71 -6.75 5.20
C TYR A 216 -16.65 -6.77 6.41
N GLY A 217 -16.18 -6.50 7.62
CA GLY A 217 -17.06 -6.45 8.79
C GLY A 217 -18.14 -5.36 8.68
N TYR A 218 -17.81 -4.19 8.10
CA TYR A 218 -18.83 -3.18 7.78
C TYR A 218 -19.86 -3.72 6.79
N TYR A 219 -19.37 -4.26 5.68
CA TYR A 219 -20.17 -4.80 4.60
C TYR A 219 -21.08 -5.96 5.06
N HIS A 220 -20.52 -6.95 5.77
CA HIS A 220 -21.22 -8.13 6.25
C HIS A 220 -22.39 -7.75 7.15
N TYR A 221 -22.20 -6.80 8.06
CA TYR A 221 -23.29 -6.34 8.92
C TYR A 221 -24.42 -5.70 8.12
N ILE A 222 -24.08 -4.71 7.27
CA ILE A 222 -25.06 -3.92 6.50
C ILE A 222 -25.88 -4.84 5.60
N ILE A 223 -25.21 -5.68 4.81
CA ILE A 223 -25.90 -6.53 3.84
C ILE A 223 -26.70 -7.63 4.53
N THR A 224 -26.17 -8.23 5.61
CA THR A 224 -26.92 -9.23 6.38
C THR A 224 -28.17 -8.62 7.01
N LYS A 225 -28.07 -7.42 7.58
CA LYS A 225 -29.24 -6.70 8.10
C LYS A 225 -30.27 -6.52 7.00
N THR A 226 -29.88 -5.97 5.85
CA THR A 226 -30.80 -5.74 4.73
C THR A 226 -31.45 -7.04 4.23
N LEU A 227 -30.72 -8.14 4.21
CA LEU A 227 -31.27 -9.46 3.88
C LEU A 227 -32.37 -9.91 4.86
N PHE A 228 -32.27 -9.58 6.15
CA PHE A 228 -33.29 -9.95 7.14
C PHE A 228 -34.43 -8.93 7.24
N THR A 229 -34.14 -7.62 7.14
CA THR A 229 -35.11 -6.55 7.34
C THR A 229 -35.80 -6.08 6.07
N ASP A 230 -35.29 -6.46 4.89
CA ASP A 230 -35.72 -5.96 3.58
C ASP A 230 -35.63 -4.43 3.45
N LYS A 231 -34.65 -3.82 4.12
CA LYS A 231 -34.45 -2.38 4.12
C LYS A 231 -32.97 -2.02 4.16
N PHE A 232 -32.59 -0.98 3.41
CA PHE A 232 -31.27 -0.36 3.44
C PHE A 232 -31.15 0.79 4.45
N ASP A 233 -32.20 1.04 5.24
CA ASP A 233 -32.19 2.11 6.23
C ASP A 233 -31.17 1.81 7.34
N LEU A 234 -30.14 2.64 7.47
CA LEU A 234 -29.14 2.52 8.53
C LEU A 234 -29.44 3.54 9.64
N THR A 235 -29.56 3.03 10.86
CA THR A 235 -29.67 3.82 12.08
C THR A 235 -28.28 4.08 12.66
N LYS A 236 -28.17 5.03 13.59
CA LYS A 236 -26.90 5.25 14.32
C LYS A 236 -26.36 3.96 14.96
N LYS A 237 -27.24 3.14 15.52
CA LYS A 237 -26.89 1.86 16.15
C LYS A 237 -26.28 0.87 15.14
N ASP A 238 -26.74 0.89 13.89
CA ASP A 238 -26.23 0.01 12.84
C ASP A 238 -24.79 0.34 12.46
N TYR A 239 -24.44 1.64 12.40
CA TYR A 239 -23.06 2.08 12.20
C TYR A 239 -22.15 1.72 13.37
N SER A 240 -22.65 1.80 14.60
CA SER A 240 -21.89 1.37 15.78
C SER A 240 -21.62 -0.13 15.77
N ILE A 241 -22.64 -0.96 15.48
CA ILE A 241 -22.48 -2.42 15.47
C ILE A 241 -21.58 -2.86 14.31
N SER A 242 -21.76 -2.31 13.11
CA SER A 242 -20.87 -2.59 11.97
C SER A 242 -19.41 -2.20 12.24
N SER A 243 -19.17 -1.11 12.97
CA SER A 243 -17.81 -0.74 13.41
C SER A 243 -17.21 -1.74 14.39
N ILE A 244 -18.01 -2.25 15.33
CA ILE A 244 -17.57 -3.32 16.25
C ILE A 244 -17.25 -4.59 15.46
N LEU A 245 -18.10 -4.97 14.49
CA LEU A 245 -17.86 -6.14 13.66
C LEU A 245 -16.61 -5.98 12.80
N SER A 246 -16.40 -4.80 12.20
CA SER A 246 -15.18 -4.43 11.48
C SER A 246 -13.92 -4.63 12.32
N LEU A 247 -13.90 -4.09 13.56
CA LEU A 247 -12.80 -4.30 14.49
C LEU A 247 -12.57 -5.78 14.79
N ILE A 248 -13.63 -6.53 15.09
CA ILE A 248 -13.53 -7.96 15.41
C ILE A 248 -12.95 -8.73 14.21
N GLU A 249 -13.52 -8.57 13.01
CA GLU A 249 -13.09 -9.29 11.82
C GLU A 249 -11.64 -8.95 11.44
N GLY A 250 -11.26 -7.68 11.47
CA GLY A 250 -9.90 -7.27 11.15
C GLY A 250 -8.86 -7.80 12.13
N TYR A 251 -9.05 -7.59 13.43
CA TYR A 251 -8.09 -8.07 14.43
C TYR A 251 -8.08 -9.60 14.54
N LEU A 252 -9.24 -10.26 14.41
CA LEU A 252 -9.29 -11.72 14.36
C LEU A 252 -8.50 -12.24 13.15
N ASN A 253 -8.69 -11.65 11.97
CA ASN A 253 -7.92 -11.99 10.77
C ASN A 253 -6.42 -11.79 11.00
N LEU A 254 -6.02 -10.64 11.56
CA LEU A 254 -4.62 -10.35 11.88
C LEU A 254 -4.00 -11.45 12.76
N PHE A 255 -4.68 -11.88 13.82
CA PHE A 255 -4.16 -12.89 14.73
C PHE A 255 -4.15 -14.31 14.14
N LEU A 256 -5.13 -14.64 13.30
CA LEU A 256 -5.19 -15.93 12.60
C LEU A 256 -4.08 -16.07 11.56
N PHE A 257 -3.72 -14.97 10.88
CA PHE A 257 -2.78 -14.99 9.76
C PHE A 257 -1.44 -14.32 10.08
N LYS A 258 -1.17 -13.95 11.33
CA LYS A 258 0.07 -13.23 11.76
C LYS A 258 1.37 -13.91 11.31
N ASP A 259 1.35 -15.24 11.21
CA ASP A 259 2.52 -16.06 10.87
C ASP A 259 2.61 -16.37 9.36
N GLU A 260 1.61 -15.96 8.56
CA GLU A 260 1.56 -16.24 7.13
C GLU A 260 2.43 -15.26 6.34
N LYS A 261 3.53 -15.77 5.78
CA LYS A 261 4.51 -14.95 5.02
C LYS A 261 4.27 -14.92 3.52
N ASN A 262 3.32 -15.73 3.04
CA ASN A 262 3.08 -15.91 1.60
C ASN A 262 2.04 -14.93 1.05
N ILE A 263 1.36 -14.16 1.90
CA ILE A 263 0.43 -13.12 1.46
C ILE A 263 1.23 -11.85 1.20
N THR A 264 1.31 -11.42 -0.06
CA THR A 264 1.91 -10.13 -0.40
C THR A 264 0.91 -9.00 -0.28
N LEU A 265 1.42 -7.77 -0.23
CA LEU A 265 0.59 -6.57 -0.20
C LEU A 265 -0.30 -6.45 -1.44
N GLY A 266 0.23 -6.78 -2.62
CA GLY A 266 -0.55 -6.72 -3.85
C GLY A 266 -1.60 -7.82 -3.93
N ASP A 267 -1.30 -9.03 -3.44
CA ASP A 267 -2.28 -10.11 -3.35
C ASP A 267 -3.49 -9.71 -2.51
N ALA A 268 -3.25 -9.23 -1.28
CA ALA A 268 -4.33 -8.80 -0.39
C ALA A 268 -5.15 -7.65 -1.01
N LEU A 269 -4.49 -6.67 -1.64
CA LEU A 269 -5.20 -5.56 -2.27
C LEU A 269 -6.04 -6.00 -3.47
N PHE A 270 -5.53 -6.92 -4.30
CA PHE A 270 -6.28 -7.44 -5.45
C PHE A 270 -7.45 -8.34 -5.01
N GLU A 271 -7.29 -9.10 -3.93
CA GLU A 271 -8.38 -9.89 -3.34
C GLU A 271 -9.54 -8.99 -2.91
N LEU A 272 -9.25 -7.85 -2.25
CA LEU A 272 -10.27 -6.86 -1.92
C LEU A 272 -10.98 -6.36 -3.18
N ARG A 273 -10.24 -6.11 -4.26
CA ARG A 273 -10.81 -5.62 -5.52
C ARG A 273 -11.77 -6.63 -6.14
N ALA A 274 -11.35 -7.88 -6.24
CA ALA A 274 -12.16 -8.95 -6.79
C ALA A 274 -13.43 -9.18 -5.94
N THR A 275 -13.29 -9.11 -4.62
CA THR A 275 -14.41 -9.21 -3.67
C THR A 275 -15.42 -8.07 -3.85
N ALA A 276 -14.95 -6.82 -3.96
CA ALA A 276 -15.80 -5.65 -4.19
C ALA A 276 -16.56 -5.76 -5.53
N LEU A 277 -15.86 -6.06 -6.63
CA LEU A 277 -16.48 -6.26 -7.94
C LEU A 277 -17.53 -7.37 -7.92
N GLY A 278 -17.22 -8.49 -7.25
CA GLY A 278 -18.16 -9.59 -7.07
C GLY A 278 -19.42 -9.12 -6.34
N SER A 279 -19.26 -8.38 -5.24
CA SER A 279 -20.37 -7.89 -4.43
C SER A 279 -21.29 -6.89 -5.15
N GLU A 280 -20.79 -6.18 -6.16
CA GLU A 280 -21.53 -5.15 -6.89
C GLU A 280 -22.09 -5.63 -8.24
N PHE A 281 -21.54 -6.70 -8.82
CA PHE A 281 -21.88 -7.17 -10.17
C PHE A 281 -23.38 -7.39 -10.39
N ILE A 282 -23.99 -8.28 -9.61
CA ILE A 282 -25.42 -8.59 -9.78
C ILE A 282 -26.30 -7.43 -9.31
N PRO A 283 -26.05 -6.77 -8.15
CA PRO A 283 -26.82 -5.60 -7.75
C PRO A 283 -26.87 -4.47 -8.78
N ALA A 284 -25.77 -4.18 -9.47
CA ALA A 284 -25.74 -3.15 -10.51
C ALA A 284 -26.61 -3.50 -11.73
N LEU A 285 -26.68 -4.79 -12.11
CA LEU A 285 -27.57 -5.28 -13.17
C LEU A 285 -29.05 -5.18 -12.73
N LEU A 286 -29.35 -5.60 -11.50
CA LEU A 286 -30.70 -5.50 -10.93
C LEU A 286 -31.17 -4.04 -10.85
N TRP A 287 -30.30 -3.14 -10.41
CA TRP A 287 -30.63 -1.71 -10.33
C TRP A 287 -30.91 -1.11 -11.71
N THR A 288 -30.12 -1.49 -12.70
CA THR A 288 -30.39 -1.08 -14.08
C THR A 288 -31.75 -1.59 -14.56
N TYR A 289 -32.08 -2.85 -14.27
CA TYR A 289 -33.38 -3.44 -14.60
C TYR A 289 -34.56 -2.72 -13.93
N ASP A 290 -34.45 -2.36 -12.65
CA ASP A 290 -35.48 -1.62 -11.92
C ASP A 290 -35.69 -0.22 -12.50
N ASN A 291 -34.60 0.50 -12.81
CA ASN A 291 -34.67 1.82 -13.43
C ASN A 291 -35.34 1.81 -14.81
N PHE A 292 -35.20 0.73 -15.59
CA PHE A 292 -35.83 0.62 -16.91
C PHE A 292 -37.31 0.29 -16.84
N ASN A 293 -37.67 -0.63 -15.95
CA ASN A 293 -39.02 -1.17 -15.89
C ASN A 293 -39.92 -0.49 -14.86
N ASN A 294 -39.37 0.48 -14.09
CA ASN A 294 -40.02 1.11 -12.94
C ASN A 294 -40.50 0.07 -11.92
N TYR A 295 -39.71 -0.97 -11.71
CA TYR A 295 -39.91 -1.93 -10.63
C TYR A 295 -39.16 -1.49 -9.37
N ASP A 296 -39.62 -2.01 -8.23
CA ASP A 296 -38.94 -1.88 -6.95
C ASP A 296 -38.69 -3.30 -6.43
N LEU A 297 -37.59 -3.92 -6.89
CA LEU A 297 -37.21 -5.24 -6.42
C LEU A 297 -36.86 -5.17 -4.93
N SER A 298 -37.13 -6.26 -4.21
CA SER A 298 -36.88 -6.30 -2.77
C SER A 298 -35.39 -6.06 -2.46
N ALA A 299 -35.12 -5.27 -1.41
CA ALA A 299 -33.78 -5.03 -0.91
C ALA A 299 -33.08 -6.35 -0.52
N ARG A 300 -33.86 -7.36 -0.12
CA ARG A 300 -33.37 -8.74 0.09
C ARG A 300 -32.73 -9.35 -1.15
N LEU A 301 -33.27 -9.12 -2.34
CA LEU A 301 -32.71 -9.66 -3.57
C LEU A 301 -31.36 -9.01 -3.88
N TYR A 302 -31.27 -7.70 -3.70
CA TYR A 302 -30.00 -6.96 -3.80
C TYR A 302 -28.98 -7.49 -2.78
N ALA A 303 -29.37 -7.62 -1.51
CA ALA A 303 -28.48 -8.09 -0.46
C ALA A 303 -28.02 -9.54 -0.67
N GLY A 304 -28.95 -10.45 -1.02
CA GLY A 304 -28.65 -11.85 -1.27
C GLY A 304 -27.72 -12.05 -2.47
N SER A 305 -27.97 -11.32 -3.57
CA SER A 305 -27.10 -11.36 -4.74
C SER A 305 -25.72 -10.76 -4.47
N SER A 306 -25.66 -9.70 -3.67
CA SER A 306 -24.40 -9.08 -3.23
C SER A 306 -23.56 -10.04 -2.38
N ILE A 307 -24.16 -10.76 -1.41
CA ILE A 307 -23.45 -11.78 -0.60
C ILE A 307 -22.88 -12.90 -1.47
N LEU A 308 -23.70 -13.45 -2.38
CA LEU A 308 -23.24 -14.52 -3.29
C LEU A 308 -22.09 -14.04 -4.17
N GLY A 309 -22.22 -12.83 -4.70
CA GLY A 309 -21.18 -12.16 -5.49
C GLY A 309 -19.90 -11.91 -4.69
N HIS A 310 -20.02 -11.46 -3.43
CA HIS A 310 -18.89 -11.25 -2.52
C HIS A 310 -18.12 -12.55 -2.28
N ILE A 311 -18.82 -13.65 -1.95
CA ILE A 311 -18.20 -14.96 -1.73
C ILE A 311 -17.48 -15.45 -2.99
N ALA A 312 -18.14 -15.32 -4.16
CA ALA A 312 -17.54 -15.70 -5.43
C ALA A 312 -16.32 -14.84 -5.77
N GLY A 313 -16.41 -13.52 -5.57
CA GLY A 313 -15.34 -12.56 -5.77
C GLY A 313 -14.13 -12.82 -4.88
N TYR A 314 -14.37 -13.09 -3.60
CA TYR A 314 -13.34 -13.49 -2.63
C TYR A 314 -12.64 -14.78 -3.07
N TYR A 315 -13.41 -15.82 -3.41
CA TYR A 315 -12.86 -17.11 -3.85
C TYR A 315 -12.03 -16.97 -5.14
N ILE A 316 -12.55 -16.26 -6.14
CA ILE A 316 -11.85 -16.02 -7.40
C ILE A 316 -10.59 -15.17 -7.16
N GLY A 317 -10.71 -14.08 -6.41
CA GLY A 317 -9.60 -13.21 -6.04
C GLY A 317 -8.47 -13.99 -5.40
N ARG A 318 -8.76 -14.74 -4.35
CA ARG A 318 -7.79 -15.57 -3.65
C ARG A 318 -7.15 -16.64 -4.55
N ARG A 319 -7.93 -17.26 -5.43
CA ARG A 319 -7.41 -18.26 -6.40
C ARG A 319 -6.49 -17.62 -7.45
N LEU A 320 -6.74 -16.37 -7.83
CA LEU A 320 -5.91 -15.64 -8.79
C LEU A 320 -4.64 -15.09 -8.16
N THR A 321 -4.68 -14.66 -6.90
CA THR A 321 -3.51 -14.11 -6.19
C THR A 321 -2.52 -15.19 -5.79
N MET A 322 -2.99 -16.28 -5.16
CA MET A 322 -2.14 -17.39 -4.69
C MET A 322 -1.29 -18.05 -5.78
N LYS A 323 -1.66 -17.88 -7.06
CA LYS A 323 -0.94 -18.48 -8.19
C LYS A 323 0.10 -17.56 -8.85
N ASN A 324 0.01 -16.25 -8.65
CA ASN A 324 0.70 -15.29 -9.52
C ASN A 324 1.52 -14.22 -8.80
N ASP A 325 1.51 -14.17 -7.46
CA ASP A 325 2.27 -13.20 -6.64
C ASP A 325 2.12 -11.76 -7.19
N ILE A 326 0.91 -11.22 -7.04
CA ILE A 326 0.54 -9.98 -7.69
C ILE A 326 1.28 -8.82 -7.01
N SER A 327 2.03 -8.04 -7.80
CA SER A 327 2.73 -6.86 -7.28
C SER A 327 1.77 -5.80 -6.77
N PHE A 328 2.18 -5.01 -5.77
CA PHE A 328 1.38 -3.89 -5.26
C PHE A 328 0.99 -2.88 -6.36
N VAL A 329 1.90 -2.58 -7.29
CA VAL A 329 1.63 -1.64 -8.40
C VAL A 329 0.52 -2.16 -9.29
N THR A 330 0.58 -3.45 -9.65
CA THR A 330 -0.47 -4.10 -10.44
C THR A 330 -1.81 -3.96 -9.74
N SER A 331 -1.88 -4.30 -8.46
CA SER A 331 -3.12 -4.22 -7.68
C SER A 331 -3.62 -2.78 -7.53
N ALA A 332 -2.74 -1.81 -7.26
CA ALA A 332 -3.11 -0.40 -7.21
C ALA A 332 -3.69 0.10 -8.54
N LEU A 333 -3.11 -0.32 -9.67
CA LEU A 333 -3.63 0.02 -11.01
C LEU A 333 -5.01 -0.59 -11.28
N THR A 334 -5.34 -1.74 -10.69
CA THR A 334 -6.70 -2.32 -10.79
C THR A 334 -7.77 -1.51 -10.05
N TYR A 335 -7.38 -0.56 -9.19
CA TYR A 335 -8.27 0.45 -8.62
C TYR A 335 -8.21 1.77 -9.39
N LEU A 336 -7.00 2.25 -9.67
CA LEU A 336 -6.79 3.59 -10.23
C LEU A 336 -7.35 3.71 -11.66
N ILE A 337 -7.02 2.76 -12.54
CA ILE A 337 -7.43 2.84 -13.95
C ILE A 337 -8.96 2.81 -14.08
N PRO A 338 -9.67 1.89 -13.42
CA PRO A 338 -11.12 1.91 -13.50
C PRO A 338 -11.75 3.14 -12.83
N ALA A 339 -11.22 3.62 -11.70
CA ALA A 339 -11.70 4.86 -11.07
C ALA A 339 -11.59 6.07 -12.02
N LEU A 340 -10.47 6.21 -12.75
CA LEU A 340 -10.31 7.26 -13.76
C LEU A 340 -11.31 7.11 -14.91
N ALA A 341 -11.56 5.87 -15.36
CA ALA A 341 -12.57 5.60 -16.37
C ALA A 341 -13.98 6.00 -15.89
N HIS A 342 -14.33 5.73 -14.63
CA HIS A 342 -15.61 6.11 -14.05
C HIS A 342 -15.77 7.62 -13.89
N LEU A 343 -14.72 8.34 -13.50
CA LEU A 343 -14.74 9.80 -13.49
C LEU A 343 -15.05 10.36 -14.88
N PHE A 344 -14.43 9.79 -15.92
CA PHE A 344 -14.69 10.18 -17.30
C PHE A 344 -16.11 9.83 -17.74
N THR A 345 -16.58 8.59 -17.54
CA THR A 345 -17.90 8.14 -17.98
C THR A 345 -19.04 8.79 -17.21
N ALA A 346 -18.86 9.10 -15.91
CA ALA A 346 -19.81 9.91 -15.15
C ALA A 346 -19.88 11.35 -15.68
N GLY A 347 -18.72 11.96 -16.01
CA GLY A 347 -18.65 13.29 -16.61
C GLY A 347 -19.35 13.38 -17.97
N VAL A 348 -19.15 12.37 -18.84
CA VAL A 348 -19.87 12.25 -20.11
C VAL A 348 -21.37 12.04 -19.87
N GLY A 349 -21.73 11.21 -18.89
CA GLY A 349 -23.13 10.97 -18.51
C GLY A 349 -23.88 12.24 -18.13
N GLN A 350 -23.21 13.15 -17.42
CA GLN A 350 -23.77 14.44 -17.06
C GLN A 350 -24.14 15.29 -18.29
N LEU A 351 -23.42 15.13 -19.41
CA LEU A 351 -23.72 15.82 -20.67
C LEU A 351 -24.84 15.12 -21.47
N LEU A 352 -24.97 13.80 -21.36
CA LEU A 352 -25.96 12.99 -22.09
C LEU A 352 -27.35 12.97 -21.42
N GLY A 353 -27.45 13.41 -20.17
CA GLY A 353 -28.73 13.60 -19.48
C GLY A 353 -29.25 12.37 -18.73
N LYS A 354 -30.50 12.47 -18.25
CA LYS A 354 -31.06 11.55 -17.24
C LYS A 354 -31.17 10.09 -17.67
N ASP A 355 -31.36 9.84 -18.97
CA ASP A 355 -31.53 8.47 -19.48
C ASP A 355 -30.21 7.67 -19.43
N TYR A 356 -29.06 8.34 -19.54
CA TYR A 356 -27.76 7.70 -19.36
C TYR A 356 -27.59 7.16 -17.93
N PHE A 357 -28.06 7.88 -16.92
CA PHE A 357 -27.93 7.44 -15.53
C PHE A 357 -28.79 6.21 -15.19
N ARG A 358 -29.80 5.87 -16.02
CA ARG A 358 -30.56 4.62 -15.86
C ARG A 358 -29.74 3.38 -16.22
N VAL A 359 -28.87 3.48 -17.23
CA VAL A 359 -27.96 2.39 -17.67
C VAL A 359 -26.62 2.40 -16.97
N TYR A 360 -26.27 3.53 -16.34
CA TYR A 360 -24.94 3.76 -15.79
C TYR A 360 -24.46 2.67 -14.81
N PRO A 361 -25.27 2.09 -13.89
CA PRO A 361 -24.78 1.04 -12.99
C PRO A 361 -24.24 -0.19 -13.75
N THR A 362 -24.91 -0.61 -14.82
CA THR A 362 -24.42 -1.71 -15.67
C THR A 362 -23.15 -1.32 -16.43
N ILE A 363 -23.12 -0.12 -17.02
CA ILE A 363 -21.92 0.39 -17.73
C ILE A 363 -20.73 0.47 -16.77
N PHE A 364 -20.95 0.99 -15.57
CA PHE A 364 -19.99 1.07 -14.49
C PHE A 364 -19.42 -0.31 -14.23
N ILE A 365 -20.23 -1.27 -13.81
CA ILE A 365 -19.69 -2.54 -13.31
C ILE A 365 -19.06 -3.40 -14.42
N THR A 366 -19.58 -3.33 -15.65
CA THR A 366 -19.02 -4.07 -16.80
C THR A 366 -17.69 -3.48 -17.24
N THR A 367 -17.58 -2.15 -17.29
CA THR A 367 -16.31 -1.45 -17.56
C THR A 367 -15.31 -1.72 -16.45
N ASP A 368 -15.78 -1.75 -15.19
CA ASP A 368 -14.94 -1.95 -14.01
C ASP A 368 -14.27 -3.34 -14.01
N ILE A 369 -15.06 -4.38 -14.29
CA ILE A 369 -14.58 -5.75 -14.45
C ILE A 369 -13.66 -5.87 -15.66
N GLY A 370 -14.05 -5.29 -16.80
CA GLY A 370 -13.26 -5.34 -18.03
C GLY A 370 -11.88 -4.72 -17.86
N LEU A 371 -11.80 -3.51 -17.32
CA LEU A 371 -10.53 -2.81 -17.07
C LEU A 371 -9.71 -3.50 -15.99
N THR A 372 -10.33 -3.98 -14.91
CA THR A 372 -9.63 -4.75 -13.87
C THR A 372 -8.99 -6.01 -14.45
N TYR A 373 -9.73 -6.75 -15.28
CA TYR A 373 -9.22 -7.94 -15.95
C TYR A 373 -8.09 -7.60 -16.95
N LEU A 374 -8.23 -6.52 -17.72
CA LEU A 374 -7.20 -6.08 -18.66
C LEU A 374 -5.90 -5.71 -17.94
N VAL A 375 -5.98 -4.96 -16.84
CA VAL A 375 -4.80 -4.63 -16.01
C VAL A 375 -4.19 -5.91 -15.44
N TYR A 376 -4.99 -6.75 -14.79
CA TYR A 376 -4.53 -8.02 -14.24
C TYR A 376 -3.80 -8.88 -15.30
N ARG A 377 -4.39 -9.07 -16.47
CA ARG A 377 -3.81 -9.88 -17.56
C ARG A 377 -2.52 -9.26 -18.09
N SER A 378 -2.53 -7.95 -18.35
CA SER A 378 -1.37 -7.24 -18.89
C SER A 378 -0.15 -7.45 -18.01
N PHE A 379 -0.31 -7.41 -16.69
CA PHE A 379 0.80 -7.58 -15.75
C PHE A 379 1.08 -9.03 -15.34
N LYS A 380 0.09 -9.92 -15.42
CA LYS A 380 0.28 -11.36 -15.19
C LYS A 380 1.19 -11.98 -16.26
N ASP A 381 0.98 -11.62 -17.51
CA ASP A 381 1.74 -12.20 -18.63
C ASP A 381 3.21 -11.70 -18.63
N PHE A 382 3.49 -10.53 -18.03
CA PHE A 382 4.87 -10.08 -17.78
C PHE A 382 5.61 -10.91 -16.73
N GLY A 383 4.92 -11.58 -15.80
CA GLY A 383 5.53 -12.37 -14.72
C GLY A 383 6.02 -13.76 -15.16
N VAL A 384 5.41 -14.33 -16.21
CA VAL A 384 5.72 -15.71 -16.66
C VAL A 384 6.86 -15.74 -17.70
N GLU A 385 6.99 -14.73 -18.56
CA GLU A 385 8.09 -14.66 -19.53
C GLU A 385 9.39 -14.02 -19.00
N THR A 386 9.34 -13.31 -17.86
CA THR A 386 10.51 -12.61 -17.32
C THR A 386 11.50 -13.50 -16.58
N SER A 387 11.19 -14.78 -16.32
CA SER A 387 12.21 -15.74 -15.87
C SER A 387 13.10 -16.25 -17.01
N ARG A 388 12.73 -16.02 -18.29
CA ARG A 388 13.54 -16.41 -19.46
C ARG A 388 14.17 -15.27 -20.24
N ASN A 389 13.64 -14.04 -20.19
CA ASN A 389 14.12 -12.92 -21.04
C ASN A 389 14.29 -11.58 -20.27
N ALA A 390 15.00 -11.59 -19.15
CA ALA A 390 15.23 -10.40 -18.30
C ALA A 390 16.10 -9.26 -18.92
N SER A 391 16.41 -9.27 -20.21
CA SER A 391 17.27 -8.25 -20.85
C SER A 391 16.54 -7.17 -21.66
N LYS A 392 15.22 -7.23 -21.82
CA LYS A 392 14.46 -6.20 -22.57
C LYS A 392 13.28 -5.68 -21.75
N LYS A 393 13.50 -4.66 -20.91
CA LYS A 393 12.42 -3.97 -20.18
C LYS A 393 12.45 -2.47 -20.46
N LEU A 394 11.26 -1.90 -20.64
CA LEU A 394 10.97 -0.47 -20.61
C LEU A 394 11.46 0.10 -19.26
N ARG A 395 12.41 1.04 -19.31
CA ARG A 395 12.97 1.67 -18.09
C ARG A 395 12.49 3.11 -18.02
N LEU A 396 11.51 3.36 -17.16
CA LEU A 396 11.33 4.69 -16.58
C LEU A 396 12.21 4.75 -15.33
N GLY A 397 13.34 5.43 -15.44
CA GLY A 397 14.29 5.57 -14.34
C GLY A 397 14.83 6.99 -14.30
N PHE A 398 14.79 7.60 -13.12
CA PHE A 398 15.62 8.76 -12.81
C PHE A 398 17.06 8.25 -12.69
N ASN A 399 17.90 8.56 -13.67
CA ASN A 399 19.32 8.25 -13.58
C ASN A 399 20.07 9.50 -13.13
N LEU A 400 20.73 9.38 -11.98
CA LEU A 400 21.80 10.28 -11.59
C LEU A 400 23.09 9.72 -12.18
N THR A 401 23.53 10.30 -13.29
CA THR A 401 24.84 10.00 -13.88
C THR A 401 25.89 10.87 -13.20
N PRO A 402 26.91 10.28 -12.54
CA PRO A 402 28.05 11.05 -12.07
C PRO A 402 28.91 11.47 -13.26
N GLU A 403 29.08 12.78 -13.44
CA GLU A 403 30.11 13.33 -14.33
C GLU A 403 31.37 13.59 -13.50
N PHE A 404 32.49 13.03 -13.95
CA PHE A 404 33.80 13.28 -13.36
C PHE A 404 34.43 14.45 -14.09
N ASN A 405 34.59 15.59 -13.41
CA ASN A 405 35.33 16.71 -13.95
C ASN A 405 36.26 17.28 -12.87
N ASN A 406 37.57 17.28 -13.13
CA ASN A 406 38.61 17.88 -12.28
C ASN A 406 38.48 17.56 -10.77
N ASN A 407 38.57 16.27 -10.40
CA ASN A 407 38.56 15.79 -9.00
C ASN A 407 37.32 16.16 -8.16
N LYS A 408 36.21 16.57 -8.79
CA LYS A 408 34.91 16.75 -8.14
C LYS A 408 33.85 15.91 -8.86
N ILE A 409 32.99 15.27 -8.06
CA ILE A 409 31.85 14.48 -8.56
C ILE A 409 30.62 15.39 -8.58
N TYR A 410 30.01 15.56 -9.75
CA TYR A 410 28.73 16.24 -9.89
C TYR A 410 27.66 15.21 -10.27
N LEU A 411 26.55 15.21 -9.54
CA LEU A 411 25.37 14.40 -9.88
C LEU A 411 24.48 15.25 -10.79
N LYS A 412 24.41 14.89 -12.07
CA LYS A 412 23.52 15.55 -13.02
C LYS A 412 22.25 14.72 -13.14
N PRO A 413 21.08 15.24 -12.72
CA PRO A 413 19.82 14.53 -12.95
C PRO A 413 19.51 14.53 -14.45
N SER A 414 19.31 13.35 -15.02
CA SER A 414 18.81 13.20 -16.37
C SER A 414 17.53 12.36 -16.35
N LEU A 415 16.48 12.89 -16.96
CA LEU A 415 15.26 12.13 -17.25
C LEU A 415 15.46 11.49 -18.63
N ASN A 416 15.82 10.21 -18.64
CA ASN A 416 15.91 9.45 -19.89
C ASN A 416 14.67 8.58 -20.03
N ILE A 417 13.86 8.88 -21.04
CA ILE A 417 12.79 7.99 -21.51
C ILE A 417 13.38 7.22 -22.68
N LEU A 418 13.83 5.98 -22.42
CA LEU A 418 14.35 5.10 -23.47
C LEU A 418 13.22 4.25 -24.03
N PHE A 419 12.80 4.55 -25.27
CA PHE A 419 11.99 3.64 -26.07
C PHE A 419 12.95 2.72 -26.83
N ASN A 420 12.98 1.43 -26.48
CA ASN A 420 13.62 0.42 -27.30
C ASN A 420 12.51 -0.36 -28.02
N PHE A 421 12.45 -0.20 -29.35
CA PHE A 421 11.65 -1.05 -30.22
C PHE A 421 12.27 -2.44 -30.38
#